data_AF-A0A6J3H8X8-F1
#
_entry.id   AF-A0A6J3H8X8-F1
#
_cell.length_a   1.000
_cell.length_b   1.000
_cell.length_c   1.000
_cell.angle_alpha   90.00
_cell.angle_beta   90.00
_cell.angle_gamma   90.00
#
_symmetry.space_group_name_H-M   'P 1'
#
loop_
_entity.id
_entity.type
_entity.pdbx_description
1 polymer ?
#
loop_
_entity_poly.entity_id
_entity_poly.type
_entity_poly.pdbx_seq_one_letter_code
_entity_poly.pdbx_strand_id
1 'polypeptide(L)' 'MGEDRLLCLCVMLLLLLLSANDSDSAEPQYMVLVPSLLHTETPEKGCVLLSHLNETVTLSASLESASGNRSLFTDLNNT' A
#
# COMPACT_ATOMS: atom_id res chain seq x y z
N MET A 1 10.48 18.45 9.68
CA MET A 1 9.16 17.77 9.52
C MET A 1 8.66 17.73 8.07
N GLY A 2 9.54 17.91 7.07
CA GLY A 2 9.19 17.85 5.64
C GLY A 2 10.07 16.91 4.82
N GLU A 3 11.18 16.45 5.37
CA GLU A 3 12.20 15.66 4.67
C GLU A 3 11.79 14.19 4.53
N ASP A 4 11.17 13.60 5.55
CA ASP A 4 10.67 12.21 5.51
C ASP A 4 9.58 12.01 4.45
N ARG A 5 8.72 13.02 4.28
CA ARG A 5 7.66 13.01 3.25
C ARG A 5 8.23 13.11 1.85
N LEU A 6 9.29 13.91 1.67
CA LEU A 6 9.97 14.08 0.39
C LEU A 6 10.69 12.79 -0.02
N LEU A 7 11.40 12.15 0.92
CA LEU A 7 12.07 10.88 0.71
C LEU A 7 11.08 9.77 0.35
N CYS A 8 9.94 9.70 1.04
CA CYS A 8 8.86 8.76 0.74
C CYS A 8 8.29 8.97 -0.68
N LEU A 9 8.01 10.22 -1.07
CA LEU A 9 7.56 10.58 -2.42
C LEU A 9 8.59 10.20 -3.50
N CYS A 10 9.88 10.46 -3.24
CA CYS A 10 10.95 10.09 -4.16
C CYS A 10 11.08 8.58 -4.35
N VAL A 11 11.02 7.80 -3.26
CA VAL A 11 11.06 6.33 -3.32
C VAL A 11 9.85 5.78 -4.09
N MET A 12 8.65 6.32 -3.84
CA MET A 12 7.45 5.92 -4.57
C MET A 12 7.55 6.21 -6.07
N LEU A 13 8.07 7.38 -6.44
CA LEU A 13 8.28 7.74 -7.84
C LEU A 13 9.29 6.82 -8.52
N LEU A 14 10.38 6.47 -7.83
CA LEU A 14 11.39 5.54 -8.35
C LEU A 14 10.81 4.14 -8.59
N LEU A 15 9.98 3.64 -7.66
CA LEU A 15 9.31 2.33 -7.80
C LEU A 15 8.31 2.33 -8.97
N LEU A 16 7.56 3.41 -9.14
CA LEU A 16 6.67 3.62 -10.29
C LEU A 16 7.43 3.64 -11.62
N LEU A 17 8.56 4.33 -11.67
CA LEU A 17 9.41 4.39 -12.87
C LEU A 17 10.05 3.03 -13.20
N LEU A 18 10.43 2.27 -12.17
CA LEU A 18 11.01 0.93 -12.35
C LEU A 18 9.97 -0.09 -12.83
N SER A 19 8.72 0.04 -12.38
CA SER A 19 7.56 -0.77 -12.81
C SER A 19 7.20 -0.60 -14.29
N ALA A 20 7.51 0.55 -14.89
CA ALA A 20 7.10 0.92 -16.24
C ALA A 20 8.00 0.39 -17.37
N ASN A 21 9.15 -0.23 -17.05
CA ASN A 21 10.21 -0.49 -18.04
C ASN A 21 10.35 -1.97 -18.47
N ASP A 22 9.29 -2.75 -18.58
CA ASP A 22 9.42 -4.06 -19.22
C ASP A 22 8.30 -4.44 -20.18
N SER A 23 8.75 -5.04 -21.27
CA SER A 23 8.13 -5.12 -22.59
C SER A 23 7.25 -6.37 -22.73
N ASP A 24 6.13 -6.19 -23.43
CA ASP A 24 5.34 -7.19 -24.19
C ASP A 24 4.39 -8.18 -23.47
N SER A 25 4.34 -8.19 -22.14
CA SER A 25 3.15 -8.67 -21.42
C SER A 25 3.25 -8.10 -20.02
N ALA A 26 2.54 -7.00 -19.77
CA ALA A 26 2.62 -6.34 -18.49
C ALA A 26 2.01 -7.26 -17.41
N GLU A 27 2.87 -7.97 -16.69
CA GLU A 27 2.45 -8.80 -15.57
C GLU A 27 1.76 -7.92 -14.52
N PRO A 28 0.69 -8.42 -13.87
CA PRO A 28 -0.02 -7.67 -12.86
C PRO A 28 0.92 -7.38 -11.69
N GLN A 29 1.01 -6.10 -11.32
CA GLN A 29 1.88 -5.63 -10.24
C GLN A 29 1.05 -5.01 -9.11
N TYR A 30 1.43 -5.36 -7.89
CA TYR A 30 0.74 -4.96 -6.67
C TYR A 30 1.75 -4.42 -5.68
N MET A 31 1.53 -3.20 -5.18
CA MET A 31 2.38 -2.59 -4.18
C MET A 31 1.55 -1.91 -3.11
N VAL A 32 1.90 -2.17 -1.84
CA VAL A 32 1.22 -1.60 -0.67
C VAL A 32 2.26 -0.89 0.19
N LEU A 33 1.98 0.36 0.53
CA LEU A 33 2.79 1.16 1.44
C LEU A 33 1.97 1.46 2.68
N VAL A 34 2.50 1.08 3.84
CA VAL A 34 1.91 1.36 5.15
C VAL A 34 2.99 1.90 6.09
N PRO A 35 2.64 2.80 7.02
CA PRO A 35 3.55 3.23 8.07
C PRO A 35 3.98 2.02 8.93
N SER A 36 5.26 1.96 9.28
CA SER A 36 5.78 0.93 10.18
C SER A 36 5.34 1.12 11.64
N LEU A 37 5.03 2.36 12.00
CA LEU A 37 4.52 2.74 13.31
C LEU A 37 3.16 3.40 13.14
N LEU A 38 2.14 2.82 13.79
CA LEU A 38 0.76 3.26 13.74
C LEU A 38 0.40 3.86 15.09
N HIS A 39 -0.06 5.11 15.10
CA HIS A 39 -0.54 5.73 16.33
C HIS A 39 -2.00 5.38 16.55
N THR A 40 -2.32 4.95 17.78
CA THR A 40 -3.71 4.73 18.18
C THR A 40 -4.46 6.05 18.23
N GLU A 41 -5.75 6.03 17.91
CA GLU A 41 -6.67 7.19 17.94
C GLU A 41 -6.45 8.23 16.83
N THR A 42 -5.46 8.06 15.97
CA THR A 42 -5.26 8.89 14.77
C THR A 42 -5.45 8.10 13.49
N PRO A 43 -6.17 8.63 12.48
CA PRO A 43 -6.28 7.97 11.19
C PRO A 43 -4.92 7.98 10.47
N GLU A 44 -4.39 6.80 10.21
CA GLU A 44 -3.15 6.59 9.45
C GLU A 44 -3.45 6.42 7.97
N LYS A 45 -2.48 6.77 7.11
CA LYS A 45 -2.63 6.66 5.65
C LYS A 45 -1.76 5.54 5.11
N GLY A 46 -2.38 4.61 4.38
CA GLY A 46 -1.70 3.66 3.51
C GLY A 46 -1.93 4.03 2.04
N CYS A 47 -1.01 3.65 1.18
CA CYS A 47 -1.15 3.79 -0.27
C CYS A 47 -1.14 2.41 -0.91
N VAL A 48 -1.97 2.21 -1.92
CA VAL A 48 -1.97 0.99 -2.73
C VAL A 48 -1.82 1.37 -4.19
N LEU A 49 -0.93 0.67 -4.88
CA LEU A 49 -0.75 0.78 -6.33
C LEU A 49 -1.05 -0.59 -6.96
N LEU A 50 -1.94 -0.55 -7.94
CA LEU A 50 -2.35 -1.68 -8.75
C LEU A 50 -2.04 -1.33 -10.20
N SER A 51 -1.19 -2.10 -10.86
CA SER A 51 -0.80 -1.86 -12.24
C SER A 51 -1.00 -3.11 -13.08
N HIS A 52 -1.30 -2.91 -14.35
CA HIS A 52 -1.42 -3.98 -15.34
C HIS A 52 -2.49 -5.03 -14.99
N LEU A 53 -3.59 -4.59 -14.37
CA LEU A 53 -4.75 -5.42 -14.15
C LEU A 53 -5.73 -5.28 -15.31
N ASN A 54 -6.05 -6.41 -15.94
CA ASN A 54 -7.10 -6.50 -16.94
C ASN A 54 -8.49 -6.69 -16.31
N GLU A 55 -8.54 -6.95 -15.00
CA GLU A 55 -9.76 -7.25 -14.25
C GLU A 55 -9.82 -6.39 -12.98
N THR A 56 -11.04 -6.11 -12.51
CA THR A 56 -11.24 -5.43 -11.23
C THR A 56 -11.04 -6.43 -10.09
N VAL A 57 -10.27 -6.04 -9.08
CA VAL A 57 -9.95 -6.89 -7.93
C VAL A 57 -10.43 -6.24 -6.63
N THR A 58 -10.80 -7.08 -5.66
CA THR A 58 -11.11 -6.64 -4.30
C THR A 58 -9.87 -6.81 -3.43
N LEU A 59 -9.51 -5.77 -2.69
CA LEU A 59 -8.41 -5.80 -1.72
C LEU A 59 -8.96 -5.82 -0.31
N SER A 60 -8.40 -6.69 0.53
CA SER A 60 -8.68 -6.74 1.96
C SER A 60 -7.39 -6.50 2.75
N ALA A 61 -7.51 -5.80 3.87
CA ALA A 61 -6.42 -5.56 4.80
C ALA A 61 -6.94 -5.73 6.22
N SER A 62 -6.18 -6.47 7.03
CA SER A 62 -6.46 -6.68 8.45
C SER A 62 -5.23 -6.33 9.28
N LEU A 63 -5.48 -5.82 10.49
CA LEU A 63 -4.43 -5.67 11.51
C LEU A 63 -4.79 -6.56 12.69
N GLU A 64 -3.92 -7.50 13.04
CA GLU A 64 -4.17 -8.49 14.08
C GLU A 64 -3.25 -8.28 15.28
N SER A 65 -3.78 -8.53 16.48
CA SER A 65 -2.95 -8.53 17.69
C SER A 65 -2.11 -9.80 17.76
N ALA A 66 -0.81 -9.65 18.02
CA ALA A 66 0.08 -10.79 18.24
C ALA A 66 -0.28 -11.60 19.51
N SER A 67 -0.95 -10.97 20.49
CA SER A 67 -1.23 -11.58 21.80
C SER A 67 -2.67 -12.09 21.97
N GLY A 68 -3.46 -12.14 20.90
CA GLY A 68 -4.82 -12.67 20.93
C GLY A 68 -5.48 -12.63 19.56
N ASN A 69 -6.39 -13.57 19.30
CA ASN A 69 -7.17 -13.70 18.05
C ASN A 69 -8.19 -12.56 17.90
N ARG A 70 -7.75 -11.32 18.05
CA ARG A 70 -8.55 -10.12 17.96
C ARG A 70 -8.03 -9.32 16.79
N SER A 71 -8.92 -9.14 15.81
CA SER A 71 -8.71 -8.12 14.79
C SER A 71 -8.80 -6.73 15.42
N LEU A 72 -7.77 -5.94 15.19
CA LEU A 72 -7.66 -4.53 15.57
C LEU A 72 -8.25 -3.63 14.48
N PHE A 73 -8.28 -4.12 13.25
CA PHE A 73 -8.85 -3.44 12.08
C PHE A 73 -9.34 -4.46 11.06
N THR A 74 -10.59 -4.32 10.61
CA THR A 74 -11.18 -5.12 9.53
C THR A 74 -11.64 -4.20 8.39
N ASP A 75 -11.08 -4.44 7.20
CA ASP A 75 -11.49 -3.94 5.89
C ASP A 75 -11.26 -2.45 5.55
N LEU A 76 -10.38 -2.23 4.56
CA LEU A 76 -10.28 -1.00 3.78
C LEU A 76 -11.15 -1.15 2.52
N ASN A 77 -12.43 -0.77 2.58
CA ASN A 77 -13.27 -0.74 1.39
C ASN A 77 -12.93 0.47 0.52
N ASN A 78 -12.34 0.25 -0.66
CA ASN A 78 -12.12 1.30 -1.67
C ASN A 78 -13.46 1.57 -2.38
N THR A 79 -14.04 2.76 -2.20
CA THR A 79 -15.28 3.20 -2.88
C THR A 79 -14.93 4.09 -4.06
#